data_AF-A0A7S9D7K0-F1
#
_entry.id   AF-A0A7S9D7K0-F1
#
_cell.length_a   1.000
_cell.length_b   1.000
_cell.length_c   1.000
_cell.angle_alpha   90.00
_cell.angle_beta   90.00
_cell.angle_gamma   90.00
#
_symmetry.space_group_name_H-M   'P 1'
#
loop_
_entity.id
_entity.type
_entity.pdbx_description
1 polymer ?
#
loop_
_entity_poly.entity_id
_entity_poly.type
_entity_poly.pdbx_seq_one_letter_code
_entity_poly.pdbx_strand_id
1 'polypeptide(L)'
;MRKAISFKGVVVGAIVDVLGTYIGLFGVIGYLIIRHQVFALPPGEQNAELQRLYGDPAVATLNAAIGFGFSIVGGYVAAWIAGHHQRLNGALSAFLCVALSVYTMKSLSIGWVIEGFLGSPALGLLGGYLRL
;
A
#
# COMPACT_ATOMS: atom_id res chain seq x y z
N MET A 1 -17.31 16.25 24.07
CA MET A 1 -16.08 15.45 23.96
C MET A 1 -15.86 15.09 22.50
N ARG A 2 -14.70 15.41 21.90
CA ARG A 2 -14.37 14.89 20.57
C ARG A 2 -14.08 13.39 20.72
N LYS A 3 -14.66 12.54 19.87
CA LYS A 3 -14.38 11.09 19.89
C LYS A 3 -12.90 10.87 19.62
N ALA A 4 -12.27 9.87 20.24
CA ALA A 4 -10.84 9.64 20.02
C ALA A 4 -10.49 9.25 18.56
N ILE A 5 -11.47 8.70 17.84
CA ILE A 5 -11.34 8.18 16.48
C ILE A 5 -12.17 9.03 15.53
N SER A 6 -11.53 9.51 14.47
CA SER A 6 -12.15 10.18 13.32
C SER A 6 -12.39 9.16 12.21
N PHE A 7 -13.61 8.63 12.13
CA PHE A 7 -14.00 7.69 11.09
C PHE A 7 -13.71 8.22 9.67
N LYS A 8 -14.02 9.52 9.44
CA LYS A 8 -13.73 10.18 8.16
C LYS A 8 -12.23 10.18 7.84
N GLY A 9 -11.38 10.46 8.84
CA GLY A 9 -9.93 10.46 8.65
C GLY A 9 -9.40 9.07 8.30
N VAL A 10 -9.81 8.07 9.07
CA VAL A 10 -9.42 6.66 8.86
C VAL A 10 -9.82 6.17 7.46
N VAL A 11 -11.05 6.42 7.04
CA VAL A 11 -11.55 5.97 5.73
C VAL A 11 -10.82 6.68 4.58
N VAL A 12 -10.65 8.00 4.65
CA VAL A 12 -9.98 8.75 3.58
C VAL A 12 -8.50 8.38 3.50
N GLY A 13 -7.82 8.23 4.64
CA GLY A 13 -6.42 7.79 4.65
C GLY A 13 -6.24 6.39 4.05
N ALA A 14 -7.14 5.45 4.36
CA ALA A 14 -7.11 4.11 3.79
C ALA A 14 -7.35 4.12 2.28
N ILE A 15 -8.26 4.96 1.79
CA ILE A 15 -8.50 5.14 0.35
C ILE A 15 -7.25 5.71 -0.35
N VAL A 16 -6.61 6.73 0.24
CA VAL A 16 -5.38 7.32 -0.31
C VAL A 16 -4.26 6.29 -0.38
N ASP A 17 -4.09 5.47 0.66
CA ASP A 17 -3.11 4.39 0.70
C ASP A 17 -3.36 3.37 -0.43
N VAL A 18 -4.56 2.80 -0.48
CA VAL A 18 -4.94 1.78 -1.47
C VAL A 18 -4.80 2.32 -2.91
N LEU A 19 -5.38 3.49 -3.20
CA LEU A 19 -5.32 4.05 -4.54
C LEU A 19 -3.90 4.46 -4.93
N GLY A 20 -3.16 5.07 -4.01
CA GLY A 20 -1.77 5.47 -4.23
C GLY A 20 -0.88 4.26 -4.55
N THR A 21 -1.02 3.20 -3.75
CA THR A 21 -0.31 1.94 -3.97
C THR A 21 -0.64 1.36 -5.35
N TYR A 22 -1.92 1.24 -5.72
CA TYR A 22 -2.29 0.72 -7.03
C TYR A 22 -1.78 1.57 -8.20
N ILE A 23 -1.87 2.89 -8.11
CA ILE A 23 -1.34 3.80 -9.13
C ILE A 23 0.18 3.63 -9.27
N GLY A 24 0.90 3.54 -8.15
CA GLY A 24 2.34 3.30 -8.13
C GLY A 24 2.73 1.97 -8.77
N LEU A 25 2.07 0.88 -8.37
CA LEU A 25 2.32 -0.45 -8.92
C LEU A 25 1.97 -0.53 -10.41
N PHE A 26 0.90 0.12 -10.86
CA PHE A 26 0.57 0.21 -12.28
C PHE A 26 1.67 0.92 -13.07
N GLY A 27 2.25 1.98 -12.49
CA GLY A 27 3.42 2.66 -13.04
C GLY A 27 4.63 1.74 -13.17
N VAL A 28 4.92 0.91 -12.17
CA VAL A 28 6.01 -0.08 -12.21
C VAL A 28 5.76 -1.11 -13.32
N ILE A 29 4.54 -1.63 -13.45
CA ILE A 29 4.16 -2.55 -14.54
C ILE A 29 4.41 -1.90 -15.90
N GLY A 30 3.89 -0.69 -16.10
CA GLY A 30 4.07 0.04 -17.35
C GLY A 30 5.53 0.26 -17.68
N TYR A 31 6.34 0.65 -16.69
CA TYR A 31 7.78 0.80 -16.85
C TYR A 31 8.45 -0.51 -17.28
N LEU A 32 8.15 -1.63 -16.63
CA LEU A 32 8.71 -2.93 -16.96
C LEU A 32 8.33 -3.37 -18.37
N ILE A 33 7.05 -3.21 -18.75
CA ILE A 33 6.55 -3.51 -20.10
C ILE A 33 7.32 -2.74 -21.16
N ILE A 34 7.50 -1.42 -20.95
CA ILE A 34 8.18 -0.55 -21.91
C ILE A 34 9.68 -0.87 -21.96
N ARG A 35 10.33 -0.96 -20.79
CA ARG A 35 11.78 -1.14 -20.67
C ARG A 35 12.25 -2.48 -21.24
N HIS A 36 11.48 -3.55 -21.04
CA HIS A 36 11.80 -4.89 -21.50
C HIS A 36 11.11 -5.25 -22.82
N GLN A 37 10.43 -4.30 -23.46
CA GLN A 37 9.71 -4.50 -24.73
C GLN A 37 8.78 -5.71 -24.71
N VAL A 38 8.10 -5.93 -23.58
CA VAL A 38 7.23 -7.11 -23.39
C VAL A 38 6.15 -7.18 -24.47
N PHE A 39 5.66 -6.04 -24.94
CA PHE A 39 4.67 -5.93 -26.02
C PHE A 39 5.17 -6.45 -27.39
N ALA A 40 6.49 -6.53 -27.60
CA ALA A 40 7.09 -7.04 -28.82
C ALA A 40 7.27 -8.57 -28.79
N LEU A 41 7.06 -9.22 -27.64
CA LEU A 41 7.15 -10.67 -27.52
C LEU A 41 5.94 -11.38 -28.14
N PRO A 42 6.12 -12.63 -28.62
CA PRO A 42 5.04 -13.45 -29.14
C PRO A 42 3.86 -13.59 -28.14
N PRO A 43 2.61 -13.64 -28.63
CA PRO A 43 1.45 -13.94 -27.78
C PRO A 43 1.64 -15.28 -27.06
N GLY A 44 1.63 -15.24 -25.73
CA GLY A 44 1.90 -16.41 -24.87
C GLY A 44 3.17 -16.29 -24.03
N GLU A 45 4.18 -15.57 -24.50
CA GLU A 45 5.45 -15.36 -23.77
C GLU A 45 5.41 -14.12 -22.87
N GLN A 46 4.54 -13.17 -23.17
CA GLN A 46 4.40 -11.90 -22.43
C GLN A 46 4.12 -12.10 -20.93
N ASN A 47 3.21 -13.03 -20.61
CA ASN A 47 2.87 -13.33 -19.21
C ASN A 47 4.01 -14.02 -18.48
N ALA A 48 4.74 -14.92 -19.15
CA ALA A 48 5.88 -15.61 -18.56
C ALA A 48 7.03 -14.64 -18.27
N GLU A 49 7.32 -13.71 -19.20
CA GLU A 49 8.34 -12.69 -18.96
C GLU A 49 7.93 -11.71 -17.87
N LEU A 50 6.66 -11.28 -17.83
CA LEU A 50 6.17 -10.46 -16.71
C LEU A 50 6.31 -11.18 -15.38
N GLN A 51 5.94 -12.46 -15.29
CA GLN A 51 6.12 -13.25 -14.06
C GLN A 51 7.59 -13.35 -13.67
N ARG A 52 8.50 -13.54 -14.64
CA ARG A 52 9.94 -13.57 -14.40
C ARG A 52 10.45 -12.24 -13.84
N LEU A 53 10.03 -11.12 -14.42
CA LEU A 53 10.39 -9.78 -13.96
C LEU A 53 9.83 -9.48 -12.57
N TYR A 54 8.60 -9.94 -12.28
CA TYR A 54 8.00 -9.84 -10.95
C TYR A 54 8.67 -10.73 -9.90
N GLY A 55 9.32 -11.82 -10.33
CA GLY A 55 10.14 -12.66 -9.48
C GLY A 55 11.49 -12.04 -9.12
N ASP A 56 11.88 -10.92 -9.74
CA ASP A 56 13.12 -10.22 -9.41
C ASP A 56 13.03 -9.59 -8.01
N PRO A 57 13.95 -9.92 -7.09
CA PRO A 57 13.99 -9.32 -5.75
C PRO A 57 14.02 -7.79 -5.75
N ALA A 58 14.60 -7.15 -6.76
CA ALA A 58 14.63 -5.70 -6.89
C ALA A 58 13.24 -5.13 -7.16
N VAL A 59 12.45 -5.78 -8.02
CA VAL A 59 11.06 -5.40 -8.31
C VAL A 59 10.18 -5.63 -7.09
N ALA A 60 10.36 -6.75 -6.40
CA ALA A 60 9.66 -7.02 -5.15
C ALA A 60 9.96 -5.96 -4.07
N THR A 61 11.24 -5.59 -3.93
CA THR A 61 11.67 -4.54 -2.97
C THR A 61 11.08 -3.18 -3.33
N LEU A 62 11.04 -2.82 -4.62
CA LEU A 62 10.44 -1.57 -5.08
C LEU A 62 8.93 -1.54 -4.79
N ASN A 63 8.22 -2.64 -5.06
CA ASN A 63 6.79 -2.75 -4.80
C ASN A 63 6.49 -2.63 -3.31
N ALA A 64 7.29 -3.27 -2.45
CA ALA A 64 7.18 -3.13 -0.99
C ALA A 64 7.43 -1.68 -0.56
N ALA A 65 8.47 -1.03 -1.09
CA ALA A 65 8.77 0.37 -0.78
C ALA A 65 7.63 1.33 -1.19
N ILE A 66 6.98 1.08 -2.33
CA ILE A 66 5.80 1.83 -2.77
C ILE A 66 4.65 1.64 -1.78
N GLY A 67 4.32 0.39 -1.43
CA GLY A 67 3.27 0.09 -0.46
C GLY A 67 3.53 0.74 0.90
N PHE A 68 4.76 0.61 1.42
CA PHE A 68 5.15 1.25 2.67
C PHE A 68 5.06 2.77 2.62
N GLY A 69 5.51 3.38 1.51
CA GLY A 69 5.42 4.82 1.30
C GLY A 69 3.98 5.32 1.34
N PHE A 70 3.07 4.64 0.65
CA PHE A 70 1.65 5.02 0.63
C PHE A 70 0.91 4.70 1.93
N SER A 71 1.32 3.69 2.70
CA SER A 71 0.83 3.49 4.08
C SER A 71 1.23 4.64 5.02
N ILE A 72 2.45 5.18 4.88
CA ILE A 72 2.86 6.39 5.63
C ILE A 72 1.99 7.59 5.21
N VAL A 73 1.81 7.81 3.90
CA VAL A 73 1.01 8.91 3.36
C VAL A 73 -0.46 8.80 3.80
N GLY A 74 -1.06 7.61 3.71
CA GLY A 74 -2.41 7.35 4.17
C GLY A 74 -2.58 7.61 5.66
N GLY A 75 -1.62 7.15 6.47
CA GLY A 75 -1.57 7.45 7.91
C GLY A 75 -1.46 8.94 8.22
N TYR A 76 -0.63 9.68 7.47
CA TYR A 76 -0.51 11.13 7.57
C TYR A 76 -1.82 11.85 7.20
N VAL A 77 -2.47 11.44 6.10
CA VAL A 77 -3.76 12.01 5.66
C VAL A 77 -4.86 11.76 6.71
N ALA A 78 -4.92 10.54 7.26
CA ALA A 78 -5.88 10.23 8.33
C ALA A 78 -5.66 11.08 9.58
N ALA A 79 -4.41 11.27 9.98
CA ALA A 79 -4.02 12.14 11.08
C ALA A 79 -4.33 13.61 10.81
N TRP A 80 -4.09 14.08 9.58
CA TRP A 80 -4.39 15.45 9.15
C TRP A 80 -5.89 15.76 9.21
N ILE A 81 -6.73 14.86 8.70
CA ILE A 81 -8.19 15.00 8.72
C ILE A 81 -8.75 14.85 10.14
N ALA A 82 -8.15 13.99 10.97
CA ALA A 82 -8.55 13.88 12.36
C ALA A 82 -8.23 15.17 13.12
N GLY A 83 -7.01 15.68 13.07
CA GLY A 83 -6.58 16.84 13.85
C GLY A 83 -6.54 16.62 15.37
N HIS A 84 -6.71 15.38 15.83
CA HIS A 84 -6.61 14.92 17.21
C HIS A 84 -6.24 13.42 17.21
N HIS A 85 -5.60 12.94 18.28
CA HIS A 85 -5.11 11.55 18.39
C HIS A 85 -4.49 11.02 17.09
N GLN A 86 -3.56 11.79 16.51
CA GLN A 86 -3.02 11.59 15.16
C GLN A 86 -2.42 10.19 14.97
N ARG A 87 -1.65 9.69 15.95
CA ARG A 87 -1.06 8.34 15.93
C ARG A 87 -2.10 7.23 15.83
N LEU A 88 -3.19 7.34 16.62
CA LEU A 88 -4.27 6.35 16.64
C LEU A 88 -5.04 6.33 15.31
N ASN A 89 -5.36 7.51 14.78
CA ASN A 89 -6.07 7.63 13.50
C ASN A 89 -5.22 7.16 12.32
N GLY A 90 -3.91 7.44 12.34
CA GLY A 90 -2.97 6.92 11.35
C GLY A 90 -2.84 5.39 11.39
N ALA A 91 -2.68 4.81 12.58
CA ALA A 91 -2.59 3.36 12.75
C ALA A 91 -3.88 2.64 12.32
N LEU A 92 -5.05 3.16 12.69
CA LEU A 92 -6.34 2.61 12.30
C LEU A 92 -6.59 2.71 10.79
N SER A 93 -6.11 3.77 10.15
CA SER A 93 -6.17 3.92 8.70
C SER A 93 -5.41 2.82 7.98
N ALA A 94 -4.17 2.54 8.41
CA ALA A 94 -3.37 1.48 7.83
C ALA A 94 -3.95 0.09 8.16
N PHE A 95 -4.51 -0.11 9.35
CA PHE A 95 -5.24 -1.35 9.67
C PHE A 95 -6.44 -1.57 8.75
N LEU A 96 -7.21 -0.51 8.47
CA LEU A 96 -8.33 -0.57 7.52
C LEU A 96 -7.85 -0.87 6.09
N CYS A 97 -6.74 -0.29 5.65
CA CYS A 97 -6.13 -0.59 4.35
C CYS A 97 -5.79 -2.09 4.22
N VAL A 98 -5.14 -2.66 5.23
CA VAL A 98 -4.76 -4.08 5.26
C VAL A 98 -6.00 -4.96 5.26
N ALA A 99 -7.01 -4.63 6.06
CA ALA A 99 -8.26 -5.38 6.12
C ALA A 99 -8.99 -5.38 4.77
N LEU A 100 -9.00 -4.23 4.07
CA LEU A 100 -9.57 -4.12 2.72
C LEU A 100 -8.76 -4.95 1.70
N SER A 101 -7.44 -4.91 1.77
CA SER A 101 -6.56 -5.69 0.89
C SER A 101 -6.80 -7.18 1.06
N VAL A 102 -6.86 -7.65 2.31
CA VAL A 102 -7.16 -9.04 2.67
C VAL A 102 -8.53 -9.47 2.15
N TYR A 103 -9.55 -8.63 2.26
CA TYR A 103 -10.90 -8.94 1.75
C TYR A 103 -10.92 -9.18 0.24
N THR A 104 -10.02 -8.53 -0.51
CA THR A 104 -9.94 -8.68 -1.97
C THR A 104 -9.09 -9.87 -2.43
N MET A 105 -8.27 -10.45 -1.55
CA MET A 105 -7.33 -11.52 -1.91
C MET A 105 -7.94 -12.92 -1.67
N LYS A 106 -7.79 -13.81 -2.66
CA LYS A 106 -8.26 -15.21 -2.57
C LYS A 106 -7.25 -16.16 -1.89
N SER A 107 -5.98 -15.76 -1.79
CA SER A 107 -4.93 -16.53 -1.10
C SER A 107 -3.92 -15.58 -0.47
N LEU A 108 -3.53 -15.84 0.78
CA LEU A 108 -2.56 -15.04 1.52
C LEU A 108 -1.31 -15.87 1.80
N SER A 109 -0.13 -15.32 1.52
CA SER A 109 1.12 -15.89 2.01
C SER A 109 1.41 -15.39 3.43
N ILE A 110 2.12 -16.19 4.23
CA ILE A 110 2.45 -15.79 5.61
C ILE A 110 3.28 -14.52 5.68
N GLY A 111 4.14 -14.28 4.67
CA GLY A 111 4.94 -13.06 4.55
C GLY A 111 4.06 -11.82 4.36
N TRP A 112 3.04 -11.91 3.51
CA TRP A 112 2.05 -10.85 3.30
C TRP A 112 1.25 -10.53 4.56
N VAL A 113 0.90 -11.55 5.35
CA VAL A 113 0.18 -11.37 6.62
C VAL A 113 1.03 -10.61 7.62
N ILE A 114 2.32 -10.96 7.74
CA ILE A 114 3.25 -10.28 8.67
C ILE A 114 3.48 -8.83 8.23
N GLU A 115 3.76 -8.63 6.95
CA GLU A 115 4.00 -7.30 6.37
C GLU A 115 2.76 -6.40 6.48
N GLY A 116 1.58 -6.93 6.15
CA GLY A 116 0.33 -6.21 6.23
C GLY A 116 -0.11 -5.94 7.67
N PHE A 117 -0.25 -6.96 8.52
CA PHE A 117 -0.85 -6.77 9.85
C PHE A 117 0.08 -6.15 10.89
N LEU A 118 1.40 -6.25 10.73
CA LEU A 118 2.37 -5.66 11.66
C LEU A 118 3.08 -4.46 11.04
N GLY A 119 3.49 -4.54 9.78
CA GLY A 119 4.21 -3.48 9.09
C GLY A 119 3.34 -2.26 8.79
N SER A 120 2.21 -2.42 8.09
CA SER A 120 1.38 -1.28 7.70
C SER A 120 0.84 -0.48 8.89
N PRO A 121 0.31 -1.06 9.99
CA PRO A 121 -0.10 -0.28 11.16
C PRO A 121 1.03 0.51 11.82
N ALA A 122 2.25 -0.04 11.87
CA ALA A 122 3.42 0.66 12.38
C ALA A 122 3.80 1.86 11.48
N LEU A 123 3.70 1.69 10.16
CA LEU A 123 3.95 2.75 9.18
C LEU A 123 2.85 3.82 9.18
N GLY A 124 1.59 3.42 9.32
CA GLY A 124 0.47 4.34 9.48
C GLY A 124 0.57 5.14 10.78
N LEU A 125 1.05 4.51 11.86
CA LEU A 125 1.40 5.19 13.11
C LEU A 125 2.52 6.20 12.89
N LEU A 126 3.56 5.85 12.14
CA LEU A 126 4.65 6.77 11.76
C LEU A 126 4.14 7.95 10.93
N GLY A 127 3.25 7.71 9.96
CA GLY A 127 2.57 8.79 9.22
C GLY A 127 1.77 9.72 10.13
N GLY A 128 1.07 9.15 11.11
CA GLY A 128 0.38 9.93 12.14
C GLY A 128 1.34 10.68 13.08
N TYR A 129 2.54 10.15 13.31
CA TYR A 129 3.58 10.83 14.09
C TYR A 129 4.17 12.02 13.34
N LEU A 130 4.42 11.91 12.03
CA LEU A 130 4.93 13.00 11.20
C LEU A 130 4.00 14.22 11.14
N ARG A 131 2.72 14.06 11.55
CA ARG A 131 1.74 15.14 11.60
C ARG A 131 1.62 15.83 12.98
N LEU A 132 2.19 15.24 14.03
CA LEU A 132 2.26 15.88 15.35
C LEU A 132 2.94 17.24 15.25
#